data_AF-A0AAU6Q486-F1
#
_entry.id   AF-A0AAU6Q486-F1
#
_cell.length_a   1.000
_cell.length_b   1.000
_cell.length_c   1.000
_cell.angle_alpha   90.00
_cell.angle_beta   90.00
_cell.angle_gamma   90.00
#
_symmetry.space_group_name_H-M   'P 1'
#
loop_
_entity.id
_entity.type
_entity.pdbx_description
1 polymer ?
#
loop_
_entity_poly.entity_id
_entity_poly.type
_entity_poly.pdbx_seq_one_letter_code
_entity_poly.pdbx_strand_id
1 'polypeptide(L)'
;MKGKVLLALLAFAGFAQASYVPGTSVYYFPEKDPMTDANTGRLIVAEVNDTQAATVIGVKCLGNGDFDIFLKTKNPLMTAASYENEAFPKLMYRMDSQAAKTISTVGVIDDKGAPVYNSLAFGDAEDKALLQAFIKGNKVAIRVLRDGMSQLDYTFNARGFTAGFKAINNCK
;
A
#
# COMPACT_ATOMS: atom_id res chain seq x y z
N MET A 1 -10.77 -26.02 -6.42
CA MET A 1 -10.31 -24.91 -7.30
C MET A 1 -8.97 -24.43 -6.77
N LYS A 2 -7.91 -24.46 -7.60
CA LYS A 2 -6.55 -24.07 -7.17
C LYS A 2 -6.47 -22.54 -7.18
N GLY A 3 -6.55 -21.93 -6.00
CA GLY A 3 -6.39 -20.48 -5.82
C GLY A 3 -4.94 -20.07 -6.10
N LYS A 4 -4.76 -19.03 -6.91
CA LYS A 4 -3.44 -18.46 -7.23
C LYS A 4 -2.95 -17.66 -6.02
N VAL A 5 -1.86 -18.09 -5.39
CA VAL A 5 -1.08 -17.30 -4.44
C VAL A 5 -0.09 -16.47 -5.24
N LEU A 6 -0.11 -15.14 -5.08
CA LEU A 6 0.82 -14.23 -5.76
C LEU A 6 2.06 -14.06 -4.89
N LEU A 7 3.23 -14.41 -5.43
CA LEU A 7 4.52 -14.35 -4.75
C LEU A 7 5.17 -12.98 -5.04
N ALA A 8 5.22 -12.10 -4.05
CA ALA A 8 5.89 -10.81 -4.17
C ALA A 8 7.29 -10.86 -3.52
N LEU A 9 8.35 -11.05 -4.31
CA LEU A 9 9.74 -10.98 -3.84
C LEU A 9 10.04 -9.58 -3.27
N LEU A 10 10.54 -9.50 -2.03
CA LEU A 10 11.14 -8.30 -1.43
C LEU A 10 12.64 -8.57 -1.23
N ALA A 11 13.44 -8.36 -2.27
CA ALA A 11 14.88 -8.31 -2.12
C ALA A 11 15.27 -6.93 -1.57
N PHE A 12 15.86 -6.89 -0.37
CA PHE A 12 16.46 -5.68 0.21
C PHE A 12 17.98 -5.75 0.04
N ALA A 13 18.50 -5.20 -1.06
CA ALA A 13 19.95 -5.00 -1.22
C ALA A 13 20.22 -3.65 -1.90
N GLY A 14 20.34 -2.62 -1.07
CA GLY A 14 20.70 -1.27 -1.48
C GLY A 14 19.91 -0.26 -0.66
N PHE A 15 20.59 0.46 0.25
CA PHE A 15 20.02 1.67 0.83
C PHE A 15 19.99 2.76 -0.24
N ALA A 16 19.07 2.65 -1.20
CA ALA A 16 18.58 3.82 -1.90
C ALA A 16 18.02 4.75 -0.82
N GLN A 17 18.74 5.84 -0.55
CA GLN A 17 18.32 6.84 0.42
C GLN A 17 16.90 7.26 0.03
N ALA A 18 15.95 7.11 0.98
CA ALA A 18 14.56 7.49 0.78
C ALA A 18 14.54 8.92 0.23
N SER A 19 14.08 9.07 -1.01
CA SER A 19 13.89 10.39 -1.58
C SER A 19 12.47 10.82 -1.25
N TYR A 20 12.24 12.11 -1.04
CA TYR A 20 10.93 12.63 -0.70
C TYR A 20 10.52 13.73 -1.66
N VAL A 21 9.22 13.88 -1.86
CA VAL A 21 8.67 15.00 -2.64
C VAL A 21 8.63 16.24 -1.74
N PRO A 22 9.33 17.34 -2.08
CA PRO A 22 9.42 18.50 -1.20
C PRO A 22 8.06 19.06 -0.78
N GLY A 23 7.91 19.29 0.54
CA GLY A 23 6.69 19.85 1.13
C GLY A 23 5.51 18.86 1.20
N THR A 24 5.75 17.55 1.09
CA THR A 24 4.70 16.54 1.20
C THR A 24 5.13 15.36 2.09
N SER A 25 4.20 14.43 2.37
CA SER A 25 4.45 13.19 3.11
C SER A 25 4.71 11.99 2.18
N VAL A 26 5.15 12.25 0.96
CA VAL A 26 5.40 11.23 -0.07
C VAL A 26 6.88 10.93 -0.15
N TYR A 27 7.22 9.66 0.05
CA TYR A 27 8.56 9.12 -0.08
C TYR A 27 8.58 8.13 -1.24
N TYR A 28 9.69 8.10 -1.97
CA TYR A 28 9.89 7.21 -3.09
C TYR A 28 11.31 6.65 -3.09
N PHE A 29 11.42 5.45 -3.65
CA PHE A 29 12.62 4.64 -3.68
C PHE A 29 12.72 4.07 -5.09
N PRO A 30 13.43 4.75 -6.00
CA PRO A 30 13.73 4.20 -7.30
C PRO A 30 14.65 3.00 -7.10
N GLU A 31 14.25 1.85 -7.61
CA GLU A 31 14.98 0.60 -7.46
C GLU A 31 14.80 -0.22 -8.74
N LYS A 32 15.86 -0.92 -9.14
CA LYS A 32 15.84 -1.85 -10.26
C LYS A 32 16.44 -3.16 -9.80
N ASP A 33 15.90 -4.26 -10.31
CA ASP A 33 16.54 -5.55 -10.18
C ASP A 33 17.91 -5.53 -10.90
N PRO A 34 19.02 -5.88 -10.23
CA PRO A 34 20.36 -5.71 -10.79
C PRO A 34 20.69 -6.72 -11.91
N MET A 35 19.88 -7.76 -12.10
CA MET A 35 20.10 -8.79 -13.11
C MET A 35 19.26 -8.56 -14.37
N THR A 36 18.08 -7.99 -14.22
CA THR A 36 17.07 -7.86 -15.29
C THR A 36 16.75 -6.41 -15.64
N ASP A 37 17.27 -5.43 -14.89
CA ASP A 37 16.91 -4.01 -14.95
C ASP A 37 15.42 -3.71 -14.74
N ALA A 38 14.66 -4.70 -14.29
CA ALA A 38 13.23 -4.61 -14.04
C ALA A 38 12.95 -3.60 -12.92
N ASN A 39 11.95 -2.74 -13.12
CA ASN A 39 11.61 -1.70 -12.15
C ASN A 39 10.91 -2.30 -10.91
N THR A 40 11.63 -2.33 -9.79
CA THR A 40 11.17 -2.82 -8.48
C THR A 40 10.98 -1.68 -7.48
N GLY A 41 10.93 -0.44 -7.98
CA GLY A 41 10.77 0.75 -7.18
C GLY A 41 9.51 0.76 -6.33
N ARG A 42 9.51 1.61 -5.30
CA ARG A 42 8.38 1.76 -4.39
C ARG A 42 8.11 3.21 -4.04
N LEU A 43 6.87 3.51 -3.73
CA LEU A 43 6.40 4.80 -3.23
C LEU A 43 5.54 4.58 -2.00
N ILE A 44 5.64 5.45 -1.01
CA ILE A 44 4.79 5.44 0.17
C ILE A 44 4.28 6.85 0.48
N VAL A 45 3.08 6.92 1.02
CA VAL A 45 2.47 8.13 1.58
C VAL A 45 2.26 7.89 3.07
N ALA A 46 2.90 8.72 3.90
CA ALA A 46 2.68 8.66 5.33
C ALA A 46 1.34 9.30 5.73
N GLU A 47 0.68 8.70 6.72
CA GLU A 47 -0.54 9.20 7.32
C GLU A 47 -0.28 10.56 8.02
N VAL A 48 -1.23 11.49 7.92
CA VAL A 48 -1.02 12.90 8.31
C VAL A 48 -0.79 13.11 9.81
N ASN A 49 -1.25 12.18 10.66
CA ASN A 49 -1.07 12.21 12.11
C ASN A 49 0.05 11.27 12.58
N ASP A 50 0.80 10.64 11.67
CA ASP A 50 1.88 9.72 12.00
C ASP A 50 3.25 10.33 11.69
N THR A 51 3.81 11.03 12.68
CA THR A 51 5.11 11.70 12.57
C THR A 51 6.30 10.74 12.43
N GLN A 52 6.12 9.45 12.70
CA GLN A 52 7.15 8.42 12.55
C GLN A 52 6.97 7.60 11.26
N ALA A 53 5.96 7.91 10.44
CA ALA A 53 5.61 7.16 9.23
C ALA A 53 5.44 5.65 9.48
N ALA A 54 4.92 5.27 10.65
CA ALA A 54 4.61 3.87 10.97
C ALA A 54 3.30 3.39 10.31
N THR A 55 2.51 4.33 9.79
CA THR A 55 1.27 4.13 9.05
C THR A 55 1.40 4.74 7.67
N VAL A 56 1.41 3.88 6.65
CA VAL A 56 1.66 4.25 5.26
C VAL A 56 0.74 3.48 4.33
N ILE A 57 0.38 4.12 3.23
CA ILE A 57 -0.10 3.41 2.04
C ILE A 57 0.96 3.52 0.97
N GLY A 58 1.22 2.43 0.25
CA GLY A 58 2.32 2.37 -0.70
C GLY A 58 1.98 1.66 -1.99
N VAL A 59 2.81 1.95 -2.99
CA VAL A 59 2.84 1.29 -4.29
C VAL A 59 4.17 0.57 -4.39
N LYS A 60 4.15 -0.69 -4.83
CA LYS A 60 5.34 -1.48 -5.14
C LYS A 60 5.29 -1.92 -6.59
N CYS A 61 6.32 -1.61 -7.37
CA CYS A 61 6.43 -2.06 -8.75
C CYS A 61 6.87 -3.53 -8.81
N LEU A 62 6.31 -4.28 -9.78
CA LEU A 62 6.53 -5.72 -9.93
C LEU A 62 7.54 -6.08 -11.03
N GLY A 63 8.17 -5.09 -11.66
CA GLY A 63 9.19 -5.29 -12.69
C GLY A 63 8.67 -5.50 -14.12
N ASN A 64 7.36 -5.61 -14.30
CA ASN A 64 6.72 -5.92 -15.58
C ASN A 64 5.72 -4.85 -16.05
N GLY A 65 5.75 -3.64 -15.47
CA GLY A 65 4.73 -2.60 -15.69
C GLY A 65 3.57 -2.64 -14.68
N ASP A 66 3.41 -3.73 -13.94
CA ASP A 66 2.38 -3.88 -12.92
C ASP A 66 2.87 -3.39 -11.55
N PHE A 67 1.91 -3.23 -10.63
CA PHE A 67 2.14 -2.74 -9.29
C PHE A 67 1.14 -3.35 -8.31
N ASP A 68 1.56 -3.47 -7.05
CA ASP A 68 0.69 -3.75 -5.92
C ASP A 68 0.49 -2.47 -5.10
N ILE A 69 -0.70 -2.29 -4.53
CA ILE A 69 -0.91 -1.34 -3.43
C ILE A 69 -0.99 -2.09 -2.11
N PHE A 70 -0.43 -1.47 -1.07
CA PHE A 70 -0.51 -2.01 0.27
C PHE A 70 -0.78 -0.91 1.30
N LEU A 71 -1.47 -1.27 2.36
CA LEU A 71 -1.60 -0.48 3.58
C LEU A 71 -0.79 -1.17 4.67
N LYS A 72 0.13 -0.45 5.31
CA LYS A 72 0.86 -0.90 6.51
C LYS A 72 0.58 0.08 7.63
N THR A 73 0.28 -0.41 8.84
CA THR A 73 -0.05 0.47 9.96
C THR A 73 0.68 0.09 11.24
N LYS A 74 0.75 1.04 12.17
CA LYS A 74 1.31 0.80 13.51
C LYS A 74 0.44 -0.09 14.39
N ASN A 75 -0.84 -0.25 14.02
CA ASN A 75 -1.80 -1.04 14.77
C ASN A 75 -2.08 -2.37 14.03
N PRO A 76 -2.38 -3.47 14.74
CA PRO A 76 -2.90 -4.67 14.10
C PRO A 76 -4.21 -4.38 13.35
N LEU A 77 -4.30 -4.84 12.11
CA LEU A 77 -5.47 -4.69 11.24
C LEU A 77 -6.40 -5.90 11.30
N MET A 78 -5.89 -7.04 11.73
CA MET A 78 -6.65 -8.28 11.89
C MET A 78 -6.06 -9.13 13.02
N THR A 79 -6.84 -10.12 13.47
CA THR A 79 -6.37 -11.13 14.42
C THR A 79 -5.77 -12.34 13.70
N ALA A 80 -5.03 -13.18 14.42
CA ALA A 80 -4.56 -14.46 13.87
C ALA A 80 -5.72 -15.35 13.42
N ALA A 81 -6.77 -15.45 14.23
CA ALA A 81 -7.97 -16.21 13.88
C ALA A 81 -8.67 -15.68 12.61
N SER A 82 -8.76 -14.36 12.45
CA SER A 82 -9.31 -13.77 11.22
C SER A 82 -8.46 -14.12 10.00
N TYR A 83 -7.12 -14.10 10.13
CA TYR A 83 -6.22 -14.46 9.05
C TYR A 83 -6.34 -15.94 8.67
N GLU A 84 -6.33 -16.84 9.66
CA GLU A 84 -6.45 -18.30 9.46
C GLU A 84 -7.77 -18.69 8.78
N ASN A 85 -8.85 -17.94 9.03
CA ASN A 85 -10.15 -18.14 8.40
C ASN A 85 -10.33 -17.34 7.10
N GLU A 86 -9.27 -16.69 6.59
CA GLU A 86 -9.31 -15.81 5.41
C GLU A 86 -10.37 -14.70 5.50
N ALA A 87 -10.73 -14.30 6.73
CA ALA A 87 -11.72 -13.26 7.04
C ALA A 87 -11.03 -11.89 7.14
N PHE A 88 -10.50 -11.41 6.01
CA PHE A 88 -9.79 -10.13 5.95
C PHE A 88 -10.73 -8.92 6.09
N PRO A 89 -10.31 -7.85 6.79
CA PRO A 89 -11.14 -6.67 6.98
C PRO A 89 -11.44 -5.97 5.65
N LYS A 90 -12.62 -5.37 5.51
CA LYS A 90 -12.89 -4.52 4.35
C LYS A 90 -12.27 -3.14 4.55
N LEU A 91 -11.89 -2.50 3.45
CA LEU A 91 -11.40 -1.13 3.46
C LEU A 91 -12.44 -0.22 2.82
N MET A 92 -12.88 0.80 3.55
CA MET A 92 -13.70 1.87 3.00
C MET A 92 -12.82 3.09 2.77
N TYR A 93 -12.84 3.67 1.57
CA TYR A 93 -12.10 4.89 1.27
C TYR A 93 -13.00 5.95 0.65
N ARG A 94 -12.60 7.21 0.81
CA ARG A 94 -13.15 8.33 0.05
C ARG A 94 -12.04 9.29 -0.36
N MET A 95 -12.21 9.87 -1.54
CA MET A 95 -11.34 10.90 -2.08
C MET A 95 -12.00 12.26 -1.87
N ASP A 96 -11.30 13.18 -1.20
CA ASP A 96 -11.78 14.52 -0.88
C ASP A 96 -13.19 14.51 -0.24
N SER A 97 -14.19 15.04 -0.95
CA SER A 97 -15.60 15.09 -0.54
C SER A 97 -16.50 14.13 -1.34
N GLN A 98 -15.91 13.20 -2.10
CA GLN A 98 -16.68 12.22 -2.87
C GLN A 98 -17.34 11.16 -1.97
N ALA A 99 -18.30 10.45 -2.55
CA ALA A 99 -18.94 9.30 -1.90
C ALA A 99 -17.89 8.23 -1.55
N ALA A 100 -18.05 7.63 -0.36
CA ALA A 100 -17.19 6.55 0.07
C ALA A 100 -17.44 5.27 -0.73
N LYS A 101 -16.40 4.48 -0.93
CA LYS A 101 -16.42 3.18 -1.59
C LYS A 101 -15.82 2.14 -0.67
N THR A 102 -16.38 0.94 -0.67
CA THR A 102 -15.85 -0.19 0.11
C THR A 102 -15.26 -1.21 -0.85
N ILE A 103 -14.04 -1.65 -0.55
CA ILE A 103 -13.29 -2.63 -1.31
C ILE A 103 -12.85 -3.78 -0.42
N SER A 104 -12.66 -4.94 -1.05
CA SER A 104 -12.08 -6.12 -0.40
C SER A 104 -10.58 -5.93 -0.20
N THR A 105 -10.02 -6.61 0.79
CA THR A 105 -8.57 -6.68 1.01
C THR A 105 -8.12 -8.13 1.04
N VAL A 106 -6.81 -8.35 0.96
CA VAL A 106 -6.17 -9.64 1.17
C VAL A 106 -5.09 -9.54 2.24
N GLY A 107 -4.82 -10.66 2.91
CA GLY A 107 -3.72 -10.78 3.87
C GLY A 107 -2.35 -10.65 3.21
N VAL A 108 -1.36 -10.28 4.02
CA VAL A 108 0.04 -10.14 3.62
C VAL A 108 0.89 -11.15 4.38
N ILE A 109 1.89 -11.72 3.72
CA ILE A 109 2.95 -12.53 4.35
C ILE A 109 4.29 -11.80 4.27
N ASP A 110 5.18 -12.09 5.22
CA ASP A 110 6.57 -11.64 5.18
C ASP A 110 7.45 -12.54 4.30
N ASP A 111 8.74 -12.23 4.24
CA ASP A 111 9.76 -12.97 3.49
C ASP A 111 9.98 -14.40 4.00
N LYS A 112 9.53 -14.71 5.22
CA LYS A 112 9.58 -16.03 5.84
C LYS A 112 8.27 -16.80 5.68
N GLY A 113 7.27 -16.19 5.00
CA GLY A 113 5.95 -16.76 4.83
C GLY A 113 5.04 -16.64 6.06
N ALA A 114 5.43 -15.83 7.06
CA ALA A 114 4.61 -15.60 8.24
C ALA A 114 3.56 -14.51 7.98
N PRO A 115 2.34 -14.63 8.52
CA PRO A 115 1.30 -13.61 8.40
C PRO A 115 1.72 -12.25 8.98
N VAL A 116 1.38 -11.17 8.26
CA VAL A 116 1.64 -9.79 8.67
C VAL A 116 0.33 -9.11 9.05
N TYR A 117 -0.01 -9.14 10.35
CA TYR A 117 -1.33 -8.71 10.84
C TYR A 117 -1.58 -7.21 10.78
N ASN A 118 -0.55 -6.39 10.59
CA ASN A 118 -0.65 -4.94 10.51
C ASN A 118 -0.58 -4.41 9.07
N SER A 119 -0.65 -5.31 8.07
CA SER A 119 -0.64 -4.95 6.66
C SER A 119 -1.80 -5.57 5.90
N LEU A 120 -2.24 -4.88 4.85
CA LEU A 120 -3.25 -5.33 3.89
C LEU A 120 -2.72 -5.09 2.48
N ALA A 121 -3.02 -6.01 1.57
CA ALA A 121 -2.90 -5.82 0.14
C ALA A 121 -4.29 -5.89 -0.51
N PHE A 122 -4.34 -5.74 -1.83
CA PHE A 122 -5.60 -5.74 -2.58
C PHE A 122 -5.47 -6.56 -3.86
N GLY A 123 -6.59 -6.77 -4.56
CA GLY A 123 -6.58 -7.34 -5.90
C GLY A 123 -6.34 -6.28 -6.96
N ASP A 124 -6.03 -6.70 -8.19
CA ASP A 124 -5.66 -5.80 -9.31
C ASP A 124 -6.68 -4.67 -9.56
N ALA A 125 -7.98 -4.96 -9.39
CA ALA A 125 -9.03 -3.98 -9.60
C ALA A 125 -9.05 -2.91 -8.50
N GLU A 126 -8.89 -3.34 -7.26
CA GLU A 126 -8.80 -2.50 -6.08
C GLU A 126 -7.50 -1.67 -6.07
N ASP A 127 -6.37 -2.26 -6.45
CA ASP A 127 -5.10 -1.56 -6.62
C ASP A 127 -5.22 -0.43 -7.63
N LYS A 128 -5.82 -0.69 -8.80
CA LYS A 128 -6.09 0.35 -9.80
C LYS A 128 -7.02 1.42 -9.26
N ALA A 129 -8.05 1.05 -8.50
CA ALA A 129 -8.98 2.01 -7.92
C ALA A 129 -8.31 2.93 -6.88
N LEU A 130 -7.47 2.36 -6.01
CA LEU A 130 -6.70 3.11 -5.02
C LEU A 130 -5.63 3.99 -5.69
N LEU A 131 -4.91 3.48 -6.69
CA LEU A 131 -3.94 4.28 -7.46
C LEU A 131 -4.63 5.53 -8.03
N GLN A 132 -5.80 5.36 -8.64
CA GLN A 132 -6.57 6.47 -9.20
C GLN A 132 -7.05 7.45 -8.12
N ALA A 133 -7.41 6.97 -6.93
CA ALA A 133 -7.78 7.83 -5.81
C ALA A 133 -6.62 8.73 -5.37
N PHE A 134 -5.40 8.20 -5.32
CA PHE A 134 -4.21 8.96 -4.96
C PHE A 134 -3.68 9.86 -6.09
N ILE A 135 -3.89 9.50 -7.35
CA ILE A 135 -3.55 10.36 -8.49
C ILE A 135 -4.49 11.56 -8.60
N LYS A 136 -5.80 11.36 -8.37
CA LYS A 136 -6.83 12.39 -8.62
C LYS A 136 -7.18 13.21 -7.38
N GLY A 137 -6.95 12.68 -6.19
CA GLY A 137 -7.35 13.29 -4.94
C GLY A 137 -6.30 14.22 -4.37
N ASN A 138 -6.74 15.19 -3.56
CA ASN A 138 -5.84 15.93 -2.67
C ASN A 138 -5.71 15.21 -1.32
N LYS A 139 -6.80 14.59 -0.87
CA LYS A 139 -6.90 13.85 0.39
C LYS A 139 -7.58 12.52 0.15
N VAL A 140 -7.04 11.45 0.72
CA VAL A 140 -7.68 10.13 0.75
C VAL A 140 -7.88 9.74 2.21
N ALA A 141 -9.15 9.60 2.62
CA ALA A 141 -9.50 9.10 3.95
C ALA A 141 -9.86 7.62 3.83
N ILE A 142 -9.31 6.81 4.74
CA ILE A 142 -9.44 5.36 4.78
C ILE A 142 -10.00 4.96 6.14
N ARG A 143 -10.95 4.03 6.12
CA ARG A 143 -11.45 3.32 7.29
C ARG A 143 -11.26 1.83 7.09
N VAL A 144 -10.57 1.19 8.02
CA VAL A 144 -10.45 -0.27 8.07
C VAL A 144 -11.57 -0.82 8.95
N LEU A 145 -12.45 -1.62 8.36
CA LEU A 145 -13.58 -2.27 9.01
C LEU A 145 -13.12 -3.60 9.59
N ARG A 146 -12.48 -3.54 10.76
CA ARG A 146 -11.94 -4.71 11.46
C ARG A 146 -13.06 -5.55 12.06
N ASP A 147 -12.98 -6.86 11.89
CA ASP A 147 -13.88 -7.81 12.53
C ASP A 147 -13.38 -8.13 13.95
N GLY A 148 -14.30 -8.18 14.92
CA GLY A 148 -13.97 -8.39 16.34
C GLY A 148 -13.11 -7.30 16.99
N MET A 149 -12.86 -6.17 16.31
CA MET A 149 -12.07 -5.04 16.81
C MET A 149 -12.71 -3.70 16.43
N SER A 150 -12.33 -2.61 17.10
CA SER A 150 -12.81 -1.27 16.72
C SER A 150 -12.32 -0.88 15.32
N GLN A 151 -13.10 -0.13 14.54
CA GLN A 151 -12.62 0.42 13.27
C GLN A 151 -11.42 1.37 13.46
N LEU A 152 -10.57 1.50 12.43
CA LEU A 152 -9.44 2.43 12.41
C LEU A 152 -9.58 3.39 11.24
N ASP A 153 -9.37 4.67 11.51
CA ASP A 153 -9.45 5.76 10.53
C ASP A 153 -8.07 6.37 10.29
N TYR A 154 -7.73 6.56 9.02
CA TYR A 154 -6.47 7.12 8.57
C TYR A 154 -6.73 8.18 7.50
N THR A 155 -5.94 9.26 7.52
CA THR A 155 -6.00 10.28 6.47
C THR A 155 -4.65 10.43 5.82
N PHE A 156 -4.63 10.39 4.48
CA PHE A 156 -3.44 10.58 3.68
C PHE A 156 -3.58 11.86 2.86
N ASN A 157 -2.52 12.68 2.87
CA ASN A 157 -2.38 13.79 1.94
C ASN A 157 -1.77 13.25 0.65
N ALA A 158 -2.55 13.25 -0.44
CA ALA A 158 -2.12 12.72 -1.73
C ALA A 158 -1.28 13.73 -2.54
N ARG A 159 -1.10 14.96 -2.04
CA ARG A 159 -0.21 15.94 -2.69
C ARG A 159 1.19 15.36 -2.86
N GLY A 160 1.70 15.43 -4.10
CA GLY A 160 3.01 14.90 -4.46
C GLY A 160 3.01 13.44 -4.88
N PHE A 161 1.89 12.71 -4.74
CA PHE A 161 1.81 11.30 -5.12
C PHE A 161 2.17 11.09 -6.60
N THR A 162 1.57 11.86 -7.52
CA THR A 162 1.89 11.78 -8.94
C THR A 162 3.35 12.09 -9.26
N ALA A 163 3.97 13.02 -8.52
CA ALA A 163 5.38 13.35 -8.70
C ALA A 163 6.29 12.19 -8.26
N GLY A 164 6.01 11.61 -7.08
CA GLY A 164 6.73 10.44 -6.60
C GLY A 164 6.52 9.21 -7.49
N PHE A 165 5.31 8.99 -8.00
CA PHE A 165 5.00 7.85 -8.87
C PHE A 165 5.76 7.96 -10.20
N LYS A 166 5.87 9.18 -10.75
CA LYS A 166 6.75 9.47 -11.88
C LYS A 166 8.22 9.24 -11.57
N ALA A 167 8.67 9.53 -10.34
CA ALA A 167 10.05 9.33 -9.93
C ALA A 167 10.47 7.84 -9.85
N ILE A 168 9.50 6.94 -9.68
CA ILE A 168 9.69 5.48 -9.84
C ILE A 168 9.26 4.99 -11.24
N ASN A 169 9.35 5.87 -12.25
CA ASN A 169 9.01 5.61 -13.65
C ASN A 169 7.57 5.08 -13.90
N ASN A 170 6.63 5.34 -12.99
CA ASN A 170 5.26 4.81 -13.04
C ASN A 170 5.22 3.28 -13.16
N CYS A 171 6.16 2.59 -12.51
CA CYS A 171 6.37 1.14 -12.58
C CYS A 171 6.67 0.56 -13.96
N LYS A 172 6.98 1.41 -14.96
CA LYS A 172 7.49 0.99 -16.26
C LYS A 172 8.98 0.68 -16.24
#